data_AF-A0AAV3FMJ5-F1
#
_entry.id   AF-A0AAV3FMJ5-F1
#
_cell.length_a   1.000
_cell.length_b   1.000
_cell.length_c   1.000
_cell.angle_alpha   90.00
_cell.angle_beta   90.00
_cell.angle_gamma   90.00
#
_symmetry.space_group_name_H-M   'P 1'
#
loop_
_entity.id
_entity.type
_entity.pdbx_description
1 polymer ?
#
loop_
_entity_poly.entity_id
_entity_poly.type
_entity_poly.pdbx_seq_one_letter_code
_entity_poly.pdbx_strand_id
1 'polypeptide(L)'
;MGGEISRDPQAVDGRVERFIPFLDYDVEIRRVICTTNAIESLNARFKRSIRARGHFPDEQAALKCMYLTVRSLDPTGKGRIRWSARWKPVLNAFAITFADRWPSEGTQQ
;
A
#
# COMPACT_ATOMS: atom_id res chain seq x y z
N MET A 1 8.26 6.23 29.99
CA MET A 1 8.61 7.53 29.39
C MET A 1 7.63 7.79 28.26
N GLY A 2 6.56 8.54 28.54
CA GLY A 2 5.59 8.93 27.52
C GLY A 2 6.14 10.11 26.73
N GLY A 3 6.43 9.90 25.45
CA GLY A 3 6.79 11.00 24.56
C GLY A 3 5.59 11.94 24.42
N GLU A 4 5.80 13.22 24.71
CA GLU A 4 4.82 14.26 24.44
C GLU A 4 4.47 14.23 22.96
N ILE A 5 3.20 13.97 22.65
CA ILE A 5 2.69 14.17 21.30
C ILE A 5 2.76 15.68 21.05
N SER A 6 3.70 16.11 20.21
CA SER A 6 3.80 17.51 19.77
C SER A 6 2.45 17.95 19.17
N ARG A 7 1.76 18.82 19.90
CA ARG A 7 0.49 19.46 19.48
C ARG A 7 0.75 20.81 18.82
N ASP A 8 1.79 20.89 18.00
CA ASP A 8 2.04 22.08 17.19
C ASP A 8 0.85 22.31 16.24
N PRO A 9 0.10 23.44 16.37
CA PRO A 9 -1.02 23.77 15.50
C PRO A 9 -0.61 23.87 14.02
N GLN A 10 0.61 24.33 13.74
CA GLN A 10 1.13 24.47 12.37
C GLN A 10 1.41 23.10 11.73
N ALA A 11 1.75 22.10 12.54
CA ALA A 11 1.94 20.73 12.06
C ALA A 11 0.62 20.05 11.67
N VAL A 12 -0.53 20.49 12.20
CA VAL A 12 -1.85 19.98 11.82
C VAL A 12 -2.28 20.56 10.47
N ASP A 13 -2.01 21.85 10.25
CA ASP A 13 -2.41 22.57 9.03
C ASP A 13 -1.83 21.92 7.77
N GLY A 14 -0.51 21.70 7.74
CA GLY A 14 0.14 21.02 6.62
C GLY A 14 -0.28 19.55 6.43
N ARG A 15 -0.80 18.87 7.47
CA ARG A 15 -1.37 17.51 7.32
C ARG A 15 -2.70 17.54 6.60
N VAL A 16 -3.54 18.53 6.89
CA VAL A 16 -4.84 18.72 6.24
C VAL A 16 -4.65 19.08 4.78
N GLU A 17 -3.73 20.00 4.46
CA GLU A 17 -3.39 20.36 3.07
C GLU A 17 -3.01 19.14 2.22
N ARG A 18 -2.24 18.20 2.78
CA ARG A 18 -1.88 16.94 2.10
C ARG A 18 -3.04 15.95 1.97
N PHE A 19 -4.07 16.07 2.80
CA PHE A 19 -5.23 15.19 2.79
C PHE A 19 -6.35 15.68 1.87
N ILE A 20 -6.51 16.98 1.65
CA ILE A 20 -7.57 17.54 0.80
C ILE A 20 -7.63 16.87 -0.60
N PRO A 21 -6.52 16.66 -1.33
CA PRO A 21 -6.57 16.03 -2.65
C PRO A 21 -7.15 14.61 -2.66
N PHE A 22 -7.08 13.91 -1.53
CA PHE A 22 -7.66 12.58 -1.40
C PHE A 22 -9.21 12.61 -1.47
N LEU A 23 -9.83 13.71 -1.04
CA LEU A 23 -11.30 13.84 -1.03
C LEU A 23 -11.89 13.98 -2.44
N ASP A 24 -11.12 14.48 -3.39
CA ASP A 24 -11.55 14.68 -4.79
C ASP A 24 -11.69 13.35 -5.58
N TYR A 25 -11.13 12.26 -5.08
CA TYR A 25 -11.24 10.95 -5.74
C TYR A 25 -12.63 10.33 -5.62
N ASP A 26 -13.02 9.54 -6.64
CA ASP A 26 -14.22 8.72 -6.59
C ASP A 26 -14.26 7.80 -5.36
N VAL A 27 -15.48 7.47 -4.91
CA VAL A 27 -15.71 6.62 -3.73
C VAL A 27 -14.98 5.27 -3.81
N GLU A 28 -14.88 4.69 -5.01
CA GLU A 28 -14.18 3.42 -5.22
C GLU A 28 -12.66 3.54 -5.01
N ILE A 29 -12.05 4.64 -5.48
CA ILE A 29 -10.63 4.94 -5.27
C ILE A 29 -10.37 5.21 -3.79
N ARG A 30 -11.19 6.06 -3.16
CA ARG A 30 -11.07 6.39 -1.72
C ARG A 30 -11.17 5.15 -0.85
N ARG A 31 -12.11 4.25 -1.15
CA ARG A 31 -12.30 2.99 -0.42
C ARG A 31 -11.03 2.13 -0.44
N VAL A 32 -10.37 1.99 -1.59
CA VAL A 32 -9.13 1.18 -1.67
C VAL A 32 -7.99 1.82 -0.89
N ILE A 33 -7.76 3.12 -1.06
CA ILE A 33 -6.67 3.84 -0.39
C ILE A 33 -6.86 3.83 1.13
N CYS A 34 -8.10 4.03 1.62
CA CYS A 34 -8.41 3.98 3.04
C CYS A 34 -8.40 2.56 3.63
N THR A 35 -8.29 1.50 2.81
CA THR A 35 -8.12 0.16 3.37
C THR A 35 -6.71 -0.02 3.89
N THR A 36 -6.53 0.05 5.21
CA THR A 36 -5.24 -0.23 5.86
C THR A 36 -4.89 -1.73 5.85
N ASN A 37 -5.88 -2.60 5.59
CA ASN A 37 -5.76 -4.06 5.57
C ASN A 37 -4.56 -4.58 4.77
N ALA A 38 -4.24 -3.98 3.62
CA ALA A 38 -3.12 -4.45 2.79
C ALA A 38 -1.76 -4.20 3.47
N ILE A 39 -1.53 -2.97 3.94
CA ILE A 39 -0.29 -2.57 4.63
C ILE A 39 -0.19 -3.25 5.99
N GLU A 40 -1.28 -3.34 6.74
CA GLU A 40 -1.34 -4.04 8.02
C GLU A 40 -1.05 -5.54 7.86
N SER A 41 -1.66 -6.19 6.87
CA SER A 41 -1.40 -7.61 6.56
C SER A 41 0.06 -7.85 6.21
N LEU A 42 0.67 -6.97 5.42
CA LEU A 42 2.08 -7.03 5.08
C LEU A 42 2.98 -6.83 6.32
N ASN A 43 2.72 -5.79 7.11
CA ASN A 43 3.45 -5.49 8.34
C ASN A 43 3.36 -6.64 9.35
N ALA A 44 2.19 -7.27 9.50
CA ALA A 44 2.01 -8.42 10.37
C ALA A 44 2.90 -9.61 9.94
N ARG A 45 3.02 -9.84 8.62
CA ARG A 45 3.87 -10.90 8.07
C ARG A 45 5.36 -10.60 8.22
N PHE A 46 5.78 -9.35 7.99
CA PHE A 46 7.16 -8.95 8.27
C PHE A 46 7.52 -9.10 9.75
N LYS A 47 6.66 -8.62 10.66
CA LYS A 47 6.87 -8.82 12.10
C LYS A 47 7.00 -10.30 12.46
N ARG A 48 6.21 -11.17 11.83
CA ARG A 48 6.30 -12.62 12.03
C ARG A 48 7.61 -13.20 11.51
N SER A 49 8.05 -12.84 10.30
CA SER A 49 9.29 -13.38 9.72
C SER A 49 10.53 -12.90 10.47
N ILE A 50 10.55 -11.64 10.91
CA ILE A 50 11.63 -11.07 11.73
C ILE A 50 11.69 -11.78 13.08
N ARG A 51 10.56 -11.94 13.79
CA ARG A 51 10.52 -12.64 15.09
C ARG A 51 10.99 -14.09 14.99
N ALA A 52 10.66 -14.79 13.90
CA ALA A 52 11.09 -16.16 13.68
C ALA A 52 12.61 -16.28 13.41
N ARG A 53 13.26 -15.22 12.92
CA ARG A 53 14.71 -15.20 12.65
C ARG A 53 15.54 -14.75 13.85
N GLY A 54 15.04 -13.78 14.63
CA GLY A 54 15.78 -13.19 15.75
C GLY A 54 16.78 -12.12 15.27
N HIS A 55 18.08 -12.39 15.40
CA HIS A 55 19.15 -11.47 14.99
C HIS A 55 19.57 -11.71 13.54
N PHE A 56 19.98 -10.64 12.85
CA PHE A 56 20.53 -10.71 11.49
C PHE A 56 22.02 -10.37 11.51
N PRO A 57 22.86 -11.14 10.80
CA PRO A 57 24.31 -10.91 10.77
C PRO A 57 24.71 -9.62 10.03
N ASP A 58 23.89 -9.16 9.08
CA ASP A 58 24.07 -7.91 8.34
C ASP A 58 22.71 -7.40 7.80
N GLU A 59 22.72 -6.22 7.19
CA GLU A 59 21.53 -5.61 6.57
C GLU A 59 21.01 -6.40 5.36
N GLN A 60 21.92 -7.02 4.58
CA GLN A 60 21.55 -7.78 3.38
C GLN A 60 20.75 -9.04 3.73
N ALA A 61 21.06 -9.69 4.84
CA ALA A 61 20.31 -10.82 5.37
C ALA A 61 18.89 -10.40 5.80
N ALA A 62 18.76 -9.22 6.41
CA ALA A 62 17.44 -8.66 6.77
C ALA A 62 16.61 -8.35 5.52
N LEU A 63 17.21 -7.69 4.51
CA LEU A 63 16.57 -7.41 3.23
C LEU A 63 16.13 -8.69 2.51
N LYS A 64 17.00 -9.71 2.46
CA LYS A 64 16.67 -11.02 1.89
C LYS A 64 15.49 -11.66 2.61
N CYS A 65 15.41 -11.55 3.93
CA CYS A 65 14.28 -12.06 4.71
C CYS A 65 12.97 -11.35 4.35
N MET A 66 12.98 -10.02 4.22
CA MET A 66 11.81 -9.26 3.79
C MET A 66 11.41 -9.62 2.35
N TYR A 67 12.37 -9.70 1.43
CA TYR A 67 12.13 -10.11 0.04
C TYR A 67 11.43 -11.46 -0.05
N LEU A 68 11.93 -12.48 0.66
CA LEU A 68 11.31 -13.82 0.68
C LEU A 68 9.92 -13.80 1.33
N THR A 69 9.70 -12.94 2.34
CA THR A 69 8.38 -12.74 2.94
C THR A 69 7.37 -12.22 1.90
N VAL A 70 7.76 -11.25 1.06
CA VAL A 70 6.90 -10.73 -0.02
C VAL A 70 6.67 -11.79 -1.10
N ARG A 71 7.72 -12.50 -1.50
CA ARG A 71 7.64 -13.53 -2.55
C ARG A 71 6.76 -14.72 -2.15
N SER A 72 6.63 -15.00 -0.86
CA SER A 72 5.77 -16.08 -0.34
C SER A 72 4.30 -15.68 -0.13
N LEU A 73 3.89 -14.45 -0.48
CA LEU A 73 2.52 -13.97 -0.24
C LEU A 73 1.45 -14.63 -1.11
N ASP A 74 1.81 -14.98 -2.35
CA ASP A 74 0.89 -15.59 -3.29
C ASP A 74 1.59 -16.70 -4.09
N PRO A 75 1.99 -17.80 -3.41
CA PRO A 75 2.78 -18.86 -4.04
C PRO A 75 2.00 -19.61 -5.13
N THR A 76 0.67 -19.46 -5.18
CA THR A 76 -0.21 -20.13 -6.14
C THR A 76 -0.83 -19.18 -7.17
N GLY A 77 -0.57 -17.87 -7.09
CA GLY A 77 -1.18 -16.85 -7.94
C GLY A 77 -2.70 -16.63 -7.73
N LYS A 78 -3.34 -17.42 -6.84
CA LYS A 78 -4.78 -17.35 -6.59
C LYS A 78 -5.18 -16.07 -5.87
N GLY A 79 -4.28 -15.52 -5.05
CA GLY A 79 -4.47 -14.22 -4.41
C GLY A 79 -4.67 -13.13 -5.46
N ARG A 80 -3.74 -13.04 -6.41
CA ARG A 80 -3.77 -12.07 -7.51
C ARG A 80 -5.09 -12.12 -8.27
N ILE A 81 -5.55 -13.31 -8.66
CA ILE A 81 -6.81 -13.48 -9.41
C ILE A 81 -8.00 -12.90 -8.64
N ARG A 82 -8.13 -13.22 -7.34
CA ARG A 82 -9.22 -12.69 -6.50
C ARG A 82 -9.14 -11.18 -6.34
N TRP A 83 -7.94 -10.64 -6.16
CA TRP A 83 -7.74 -9.19 -6.02
C TRP A 83 -8.04 -8.45 -7.33
N SER A 84 -7.60 -8.95 -8.48
CA SER A 84 -7.90 -8.36 -9.79
C SER A 84 -9.40 -8.22 -10.05
N ALA A 85 -10.21 -9.22 -9.68
CA ALA A 85 -11.66 -9.15 -9.83
C ALA A 85 -12.27 -8.04 -8.94
N ARG A 86 -11.81 -7.92 -7.69
CA ARG A 86 -12.27 -6.89 -6.74
C ARG A 86 -11.87 -5.47 -7.16
N TRP A 87 -10.79 -5.33 -7.91
CA TRP A 87 -10.26 -4.04 -8.35
C TRP A 87 -10.94 -3.50 -9.61
N LYS A 88 -11.78 -4.29 -10.30
CA LYS A 88 -12.39 -3.86 -11.57
C LYS A 88 -13.18 -2.54 -11.48
N PRO A 89 -14.05 -2.29 -10.47
CA PRO A 89 -14.74 -1.01 -10.33
C PRO A 89 -13.78 0.16 -10.10
N VAL A 90 -12.70 -0.09 -9.35
CA VAL A 90 -11.69 0.90 -8.99
C VAL A 90 -10.85 1.27 -10.21
N LEU A 91 -10.50 0.29 -11.05
CA LEU A 91 -9.78 0.51 -12.31
C LEU A 91 -10.60 1.37 -13.28
N ASN A 92 -11.93 1.15 -13.35
CA ASN A 92 -12.80 2.00 -14.16
C ASN A 92 -12.81 3.46 -13.66
N ALA A 93 -12.89 3.66 -12.34
CA ALA A 93 -12.83 5.01 -11.74
C ALA A 93 -11.47 5.69 -12.02
N PHE A 94 -10.36 4.94 -11.93
CA PHE A 94 -9.03 5.45 -12.29
C PHE A 94 -8.93 5.83 -13.77
N ALA A 95 -9.50 5.02 -14.67
CA ALA A 95 -9.49 5.30 -16.11
C ALA A 95 -10.21 6.61 -16.47
N ILE A 96 -11.26 6.97 -15.72
CA ILE A 96 -11.97 8.25 -15.88
C ILE A 96 -11.18 9.39 -15.24
N THR A 97 -10.79 9.22 -13.97
CA THR A 97 -10.12 10.27 -13.17
C THR A 97 -8.76 10.68 -13.76
N PHE A 98 -8.04 9.74 -14.35
CA PHE A 98 -6.71 9.94 -14.92
C PHE A 98 -6.67 9.56 -16.41
N ALA A 99 -7.70 9.95 -17.17
CA ALA A 99 -7.81 9.61 -18.58
C ALA A 99 -6.59 10.05 -19.41
N ASP A 100 -5.95 11.17 -19.03
CA ASP A 100 -4.72 11.71 -19.63
C ASP A 100 -3.48 10.82 -19.44
N ARG A 101 -3.49 9.99 -18.40
CA ARG A 101 -2.38 9.10 -18.00
C ARG A 101 -2.76 7.62 -18.10
N TRP A 102 -3.99 7.32 -18.49
CA TRP A 102 -4.44 5.95 -18.67
C TRP A 102 -3.76 5.35 -19.90
N PRO A 103 -3.20 4.13 -19.82
CA PRO A 103 -2.64 3.49 -21.00
C PRO A 103 -3.74 3.29 -22.03
N SER A 104 -3.74 4.11 -23.08
CA SER A 104 -4.53 3.85 -24.28
C SER A 104 -4.02 2.55 -24.90
N GLU A 105 -4.90 1.73 -25.47
CA GLU A 105 -4.59 0.38 -26.01
C GLU A 105 -3.63 0.38 -27.25
N GLY A 106 -2.82 1.42 -27.45
CA GLY A 106 -2.05 1.68 -28.67
C GLY A 106 -0.56 1.94 -28.48
N THR A 107 0.13 1.31 -27.52
CA THR A 107 1.60 1.27 -27.56
C THR A 107 2.10 -0.11 -27.15
N GLN A 108 1.94 -1.07 -28.08
CA GLN A 108 2.90 -2.16 -28.18
C GLN A 108 4.14 -1.56 -28.86
N GLN A 109 5.23 -1.42 -28.10
CA GLN A 109 6.59 -1.38 -28.64
C GLN A 109 7.23 -2.74 -28.35
#